data_AF-A0ABD1XUQ5-F1
#
_entry.id   AF-A0ABD1XUQ5-F1
#
_cell.length_a   1.000
_cell.length_b   1.000
_cell.length_c   1.000
_cell.angle_alpha   90.00
_cell.angle_beta   90.00
_cell.angle_gamma   90.00
#
_symmetry.space_group_name_H-M   'P 1'
#
loop_
_entity.id
_entity.type
_entity.pdbx_description
1 polymer ?
#
loop_
_entity_poly.entity_id
_entity_poly.type
_entity_poly.pdbx_seq_one_letter_code
_entity_poly.pdbx_strand_id
1 'polypeptide(L)'
;MVQAEGNKWEFQNEGTLNHIFWPFHIASLFGPDSVIVKSGEQHKLSRRYLNAFFDHAAVSRYLNSVERNAVRHFADHWQEKDELLALDMTHLYTFSTICNLLISLQDGPQMDELLEYFDRWAKGLQCFPINLPGFTYDKALKARKWILEMLGGLLEQRRREIADGRVSAGENMDILSSLLTVPDEKGNLPSDSYIKDKLLLILIVGFDTSSTTLALIIYFIAKNPHVYEQLVQGTNV
;
A
#
# COMPACT_ATOMS: atom_id res chain seq x y z
N MET A 1 -29.89 -7.93 -6.22
CA MET A 1 -28.74 -7.95 -7.15
C MET A 1 -28.71 -6.59 -7.81
N VAL A 2 -27.84 -5.70 -7.36
CA VAL A 2 -27.71 -4.37 -7.97
C VAL A 2 -27.03 -4.60 -9.33
N GLN A 3 -27.79 -4.48 -10.41
CA GLN A 3 -27.29 -4.61 -11.78
C GLN A 3 -26.39 -3.40 -12.12
N ALA A 4 -25.74 -3.41 -13.30
CA ALA A 4 -24.85 -2.34 -13.75
C ALA A 4 -25.46 -0.92 -13.62
N GLU A 5 -26.77 -0.78 -13.80
CA GLU A 5 -27.48 0.49 -13.61
C GLU A 5 -27.45 1.01 -12.17
N GLY A 6 -27.60 0.12 -11.19
CA GLY A 6 -27.55 0.52 -9.78
C GLY A 6 -26.14 0.90 -9.35
N ASN A 7 -25.11 0.19 -9.82
CA ASN A 7 -23.70 0.60 -9.59
C ASN A 7 -23.42 1.98 -10.21
N LYS A 8 -23.91 2.21 -11.45
CA LYS A 8 -23.77 3.51 -12.12
C LYS A 8 -24.46 4.61 -11.32
N TRP A 9 -25.66 4.37 -10.82
CA TRP A 9 -26.39 5.30 -9.98
C TRP A 9 -25.60 5.60 -8.70
N GLU A 10 -25.09 4.58 -8.01
CA GLU A 10 -24.28 4.77 -6.79
C GLU A 10 -23.05 5.64 -7.04
N PHE A 11 -22.27 5.37 -8.09
CA PHE A 11 -21.05 6.14 -8.36
C PHE A 11 -21.31 7.58 -8.84
N GLN A 12 -22.42 7.82 -9.55
CA GLN A 12 -22.76 9.16 -10.05
C GLN A 12 -23.26 10.10 -8.95
N ASN A 13 -23.77 9.55 -7.84
CA ASN A 13 -24.36 10.33 -6.77
C ASN A 13 -23.46 10.45 -5.52
N GLU A 14 -22.23 9.93 -5.57
CA GLU A 14 -21.31 9.95 -4.43
C GLU A 14 -20.97 11.39 -4.04
N GLY A 15 -21.21 11.72 -2.77
CA GLY A 15 -21.06 13.08 -2.24
C GLY A 15 -22.31 13.95 -2.37
N THR A 16 -23.40 13.45 -2.97
CA THR A 16 -24.69 14.16 -3.07
C THR A 16 -25.84 13.39 -2.44
N LEU A 17 -26.21 12.22 -3.00
CA LEU A 17 -27.33 11.39 -2.50
C LEU A 17 -26.85 10.17 -1.71
N ASN A 18 -25.60 9.75 -1.90
CA ASN A 18 -24.94 8.73 -1.11
C ASN A 18 -23.54 9.19 -0.70
N HIS A 19 -23.00 8.52 0.31
CA HIS A 19 -21.66 8.75 0.83
C HIS A 19 -21.01 7.41 1.11
N ILE A 20 -19.71 7.32 0.85
CA ILE A 20 -18.88 6.19 1.26
C ILE A 20 -19.08 5.96 2.76
N PHE A 21 -19.45 4.73 3.11
CA PHE A 21 -19.63 4.29 4.47
C PHE A 21 -18.77 3.06 4.73
N TRP A 22 -17.96 3.12 5.78
CA TRP A 22 -17.24 1.97 6.32
C TRP A 22 -17.77 1.66 7.72
N PRO A 23 -17.99 0.38 8.07
CA PRO A 23 -18.28 -0.01 9.43
C PRO A 23 -17.26 0.57 10.42
N PHE A 24 -17.73 1.03 11.57
CA PHE A 24 -16.91 1.71 12.57
C PHE A 24 -15.62 0.95 12.93
N HIS A 25 -15.69 -0.39 12.97
CA HIS A 25 -14.54 -1.21 13.31
C HIS A 25 -13.43 -1.18 12.25
N ILE A 26 -13.80 -1.14 10.96
CA ILE A 26 -12.86 -0.96 9.84
C ILE A 26 -12.31 0.46 9.87
N ALA A 27 -13.18 1.46 9.99
CA ALA A 27 -12.79 2.87 10.04
C ALA A 27 -11.76 3.14 11.17
N SER A 28 -11.98 2.54 12.35
CA SER A 28 -11.06 2.66 13.50
C SER A 28 -9.67 2.05 13.25
N LEU A 29 -9.59 1.00 12.43
CA LEU A 29 -8.31 0.37 12.08
C LEU A 29 -7.49 1.20 11.09
N PHE A 30 -8.15 1.96 10.21
CA PHE A 30 -7.48 2.91 9.32
C PHE A 30 -7.16 4.24 9.98
N GLY A 31 -7.94 4.64 10.98
CA GLY A 31 -7.77 5.91 11.69
C GLY A 31 -8.52 7.08 11.04
N PRO A 32 -8.77 8.14 11.81
CA PRO A 32 -9.62 9.26 11.41
C PRO A 32 -9.02 10.08 10.26
N ASP A 33 -7.71 9.98 10.01
CA ASP A 33 -7.06 10.77 8.98
C ASP A 33 -6.98 10.09 7.61
N SER A 34 -7.33 8.80 7.53
CA SER A 34 -7.33 8.02 6.30
C SER A 34 -8.32 8.57 5.26
N VAL A 35 -7.99 8.49 3.97
CA VAL A 35 -8.88 8.99 2.91
C VAL A 35 -10.19 8.21 2.86
N ILE A 36 -10.19 6.92 3.21
CA ILE A 36 -11.38 6.08 3.11
C ILE A 36 -12.46 6.45 4.13
N VAL A 37 -12.10 7.14 5.22
CA VAL A 37 -13.04 7.58 6.27
C VAL A 37 -13.42 9.05 6.14
N LYS A 38 -12.86 9.77 5.15
CA LYS A 38 -13.10 11.19 4.90
C LYS A 38 -14.15 11.36 3.80
N SER A 39 -14.88 12.48 3.87
CA SER A 39 -15.87 12.87 2.86
C SER A 39 -15.71 14.35 2.47
N GLY A 40 -16.36 14.75 1.37
CA GLY A 40 -16.38 16.15 0.91
C GLY A 40 -14.98 16.73 0.64
N GLU A 41 -14.74 17.95 1.11
CA GLU A 41 -13.47 18.67 0.87
C GLU A 41 -12.25 17.98 1.49
N GLN A 42 -12.40 17.33 2.64
CA GLN A 42 -11.30 16.58 3.27
C GLN A 42 -10.90 15.35 2.44
N HIS A 43 -11.87 14.68 1.82
CA HIS A 43 -11.62 13.59 0.88
C HIS A 43 -10.94 14.10 -0.39
N LYS A 44 -11.41 15.21 -0.97
CA LYS A 44 -10.78 15.82 -2.16
C LYS A 44 -9.33 16.19 -1.89
N LEU A 45 -9.04 16.86 -0.78
CA LEU A 45 -7.68 17.19 -0.37
C LEU A 45 -6.83 15.92 -0.21
N SER A 46 -7.37 14.92 0.48
CA SER A 46 -6.68 13.64 0.68
C SER A 46 -6.35 12.91 -0.61
N ARG A 47 -7.25 12.95 -1.59
CA ARG A 47 -7.07 12.35 -2.91
C ARG A 47 -6.05 13.10 -3.76
N ARG A 48 -5.99 14.44 -3.65
CA ARG A 48 -4.97 15.24 -4.34
C ARG A 48 -3.56 14.86 -3.91
N TYR A 49 -3.31 14.71 -2.61
CA TYR A 49 -2.02 14.23 -2.12
C TYR A 49 -1.66 12.85 -2.67
N LEU A 50 -2.63 11.94 -2.78
CA LEU A 50 -2.40 10.60 -3.32
C LEU A 50 -2.09 10.62 -4.82
N ASN A 51 -2.78 11.47 -5.60
CA ASN A 51 -2.60 11.53 -7.05
C ASN A 51 -1.16 11.88 -7.45
N ALA A 52 -0.43 12.66 -6.63
CA ALA A 52 0.98 12.97 -6.86
C ALA A 52 1.91 11.73 -6.84
N PHE A 53 1.46 10.63 -6.22
CA PHE A 53 2.18 9.35 -6.23
C PHE A 53 1.82 8.46 -7.41
N PHE A 54 0.76 8.79 -8.16
CA PHE A 54 0.27 7.96 -9.26
C PHE A 54 0.26 8.70 -10.59
N ASP A 55 0.86 9.89 -10.67
CA ASP A 55 1.06 10.56 -11.95
C ASP A 55 2.11 9.82 -12.80
N HIS A 56 2.11 10.12 -14.10
CA HIS A 56 2.99 9.45 -15.05
C HIS A 56 4.47 9.59 -14.67
N ALA A 57 4.89 10.76 -14.19
CA ALA A 57 6.29 10.99 -13.82
C ALA A 57 6.67 10.19 -12.57
N ALA A 58 5.78 10.08 -11.58
CA ALA A 58 5.95 9.27 -10.39
C ALA A 58 6.07 7.79 -10.74
N VAL A 59 5.15 7.27 -11.55
CA VAL A 59 5.18 5.87 -11.99
C VAL A 59 6.48 5.56 -12.73
N SER A 60 6.92 6.42 -13.64
CA SER A 60 8.20 6.24 -14.36
C SER A 60 9.40 6.16 -13.41
N ARG A 61 9.42 6.92 -12.31
CA ARG A 61 10.51 6.85 -11.31
C ARG A 61 10.53 5.51 -10.56
N TYR A 62 9.37 4.88 -10.37
CA TYR A 62 9.27 3.62 -9.61
C TYR A 62 9.68 2.40 -10.42
N LEU A 63 9.61 2.46 -11.76
CA LEU A 63 9.86 1.31 -12.65
C LEU A 63 11.18 0.59 -12.33
N ASN A 64 12.28 1.34 -12.24
CA ASN A 64 13.60 0.77 -11.94
C ASN A 64 13.64 0.08 -10.58
N SER A 65 12.93 0.61 -9.58
CA SER A 65 12.88 0.00 -8.26
C SER A 65 12.03 -1.27 -8.26
N VAL A 66 10.87 -1.23 -8.92
CA VAL A 66 9.99 -2.39 -9.07
C VAL A 66 10.70 -3.52 -9.81
N GLU A 67 11.37 -3.22 -10.92
CA GLU A 67 12.14 -4.21 -11.70
C GLU A 67 13.28 -4.81 -10.88
N ARG A 68 14.08 -3.97 -10.21
CA ARG A 68 15.17 -4.44 -9.34
C ARG A 68 14.65 -5.33 -8.21
N ASN A 69 13.55 -4.96 -7.58
CA ASN A 69 12.93 -5.76 -6.52
C ASN A 69 12.40 -7.08 -7.07
N ALA A 70 11.85 -7.10 -8.29
CA ALA A 70 11.38 -8.33 -8.93
C ALA A 70 12.54 -9.29 -9.20
N VAL A 71 13.62 -8.81 -9.83
CA VAL A 71 14.81 -9.63 -10.13
C VAL A 71 15.40 -10.23 -8.85
N ARG A 72 15.55 -9.40 -7.80
CA ARG A 72 16.02 -9.88 -6.50
C ARG A 72 15.09 -10.92 -5.89
N HIS A 73 13.78 -10.66 -5.90
CA HIS A 73 12.79 -11.57 -5.34
C HIS A 73 12.81 -12.94 -6.04
N PHE A 74 12.95 -12.98 -7.37
CA PHE A 74 13.12 -14.24 -8.10
C PHE A 74 14.40 -14.97 -7.70
N ALA A 75 15.53 -14.27 -7.61
CA ALA A 75 16.79 -14.86 -7.19
C ALA A 75 16.72 -15.45 -5.76
N ASP A 76 16.16 -14.69 -4.83
CA ASP A 76 16.16 -15.04 -3.40
C ASP A 76 15.11 -16.11 -3.03
N HIS A 77 13.99 -16.17 -3.76
CA HIS A 77 12.85 -16.99 -3.34
C HIS A 77 12.36 -18.04 -4.33
N TRP A 78 12.70 -17.94 -5.62
CA TRP A 78 12.20 -18.84 -6.66
C TRP A 78 13.26 -19.81 -7.17
N GLN A 79 14.53 -19.39 -7.24
CA GLN A 79 15.61 -20.26 -7.67
C GLN A 79 15.73 -21.49 -6.77
N GLU A 80 16.07 -22.62 -7.37
CA GLU A 80 16.33 -23.90 -6.68
C GLU A 80 15.14 -24.52 -5.93
N LYS A 81 13.90 -24.09 -6.22
CA LYS A 81 12.67 -24.70 -5.70
C LYS A 81 11.92 -25.48 -6.78
N ASP A 82 11.58 -26.73 -6.47
CA ASP A 82 10.74 -27.57 -7.35
C ASP A 82 9.27 -27.15 -7.33
N GLU A 83 8.79 -26.66 -6.17
CA GLU A 83 7.41 -26.23 -5.96
C GLU A 83 7.35 -24.95 -5.14
N LEU A 84 6.39 -24.09 -5.46
CA LEU A 84 6.15 -22.83 -4.77
C LEU A 84 4.67 -22.46 -4.78
N LEU A 85 4.24 -21.75 -3.74
CA LEU A 85 2.90 -21.16 -3.65
C LEU A 85 2.94 -19.77 -4.27
N ALA A 86 2.34 -19.63 -5.46
CA ALA A 86 2.37 -18.37 -6.21
C ALA A 86 1.83 -17.18 -5.41
N LEU A 87 0.76 -17.38 -4.63
CA LEU A 87 0.18 -16.33 -3.79
C LEU A 87 1.15 -15.86 -2.70
N ASP A 88 1.84 -16.79 -2.03
CA ASP A 88 2.79 -16.46 -0.98
C ASP A 88 3.99 -15.69 -1.56
N MET A 89 4.46 -16.10 -2.74
CA MET A 89 5.56 -15.41 -3.42
C MET A 89 5.15 -14.01 -3.88
N THR A 90 3.97 -13.85 -4.50
CA THR A 90 3.51 -12.54 -4.94
C THR A 90 3.16 -11.63 -3.76
N HIS A 91 2.68 -12.18 -2.64
CA HIS A 91 2.54 -11.46 -1.38
C HIS A 91 3.90 -10.90 -0.93
N LEU A 92 4.88 -11.76 -0.71
CA LEU A 92 6.20 -11.32 -0.23
C LEU A 92 6.84 -10.26 -1.16
N TYR A 93 6.78 -10.49 -2.49
CA TYR A 93 7.27 -9.55 -3.50
C TYR A 93 6.61 -8.17 -3.41
N THR A 94 5.28 -8.14 -3.40
CA THR A 94 4.54 -6.87 -3.42
C THR A 94 4.64 -6.13 -2.10
N PHE A 95 4.76 -6.85 -0.97
CA PHE A 95 4.96 -6.25 0.34
C PHE A 95 6.32 -5.55 0.42
N SER A 96 7.38 -6.26 0.01
CA SER A 96 8.73 -5.70 -0.07
C SER A 96 8.77 -4.49 -1.01
N THR A 97 8.16 -4.62 -2.19
CA THR A 97 8.11 -3.54 -3.18
C THR A 97 7.40 -2.30 -2.66
N ILE A 98 6.22 -2.44 -2.04
CA ILE A 98 5.49 -1.27 -1.54
C ILE A 98 6.21 -0.63 -0.34
N CYS A 99 6.83 -1.42 0.54
CA CYS A 99 7.66 -0.88 1.63
C CYS A 99 8.86 -0.10 1.10
N ASN A 100 9.52 -0.63 0.08
CA ASN A 100 10.64 0.05 -0.56
C ASN A 100 10.22 1.38 -1.20
N LEU A 101 9.12 1.40 -1.96
CA LEU A 101 8.63 2.61 -2.63
C LEU A 101 8.06 3.66 -1.67
N LEU A 102 7.47 3.22 -0.54
CA LEU A 102 6.82 4.13 0.41
C LEU A 102 7.80 4.75 1.41
N ILE A 103 8.65 3.92 2.00
CA ILE A 103 9.43 4.26 3.19
C ILE A 103 10.91 3.89 3.05
N SER A 104 11.36 3.48 1.85
CA SER A 104 12.73 3.04 1.57
C SER A 104 13.22 1.90 2.47
N LEU A 105 12.28 1.11 3.01
CA LEU A 105 12.60 -0.05 3.83
C LEU A 105 13.04 -1.20 2.92
N GLN A 106 14.12 -1.88 3.30
CA GLN A 106 14.72 -2.98 2.55
C GLN A 106 14.40 -4.31 3.25
N ASP A 107 14.55 -5.43 2.52
CA ASP A 107 14.44 -6.76 3.11
C ASP A 107 15.38 -6.94 4.31
N GLY A 108 14.84 -7.52 5.39
CA GLY A 108 15.57 -7.75 6.63
C GLY A 108 14.65 -7.72 7.86
N PRO A 109 15.23 -7.84 9.08
CA PRO A 109 14.47 -8.09 10.30
C PRO A 109 13.38 -7.05 10.60
N GLN A 110 13.62 -5.77 10.29
CA GLN A 110 12.63 -4.72 10.51
C GLN A 110 11.42 -4.85 9.59
N MET A 111 11.62 -5.31 8.34
CA MET A 111 10.52 -5.54 7.41
C MET A 111 9.76 -6.81 7.74
N ASP A 112 10.46 -7.86 8.18
CA ASP A 112 9.81 -9.09 8.66
C ASP A 112 8.91 -8.80 9.87
N GLU A 113 9.40 -7.99 10.82
CA GLU A 113 8.60 -7.54 11.95
C GLU A 113 7.41 -6.69 11.51
N LEU A 114 7.61 -5.76 10.56
CA LEU A 114 6.52 -4.98 10.00
C LEU A 114 5.46 -5.88 9.35
N LEU A 115 5.86 -6.88 8.56
CA LEU A 115 4.94 -7.83 7.93
C LEU A 115 4.13 -8.61 8.96
N GLU A 116 4.75 -9.08 10.04
CA GLU A 116 4.06 -9.80 11.11
C GLU A 116 2.97 -8.96 11.77
N TYR A 117 3.27 -7.70 12.13
CA TYR A 117 2.28 -6.79 12.69
C TYR A 117 1.24 -6.38 11.65
N PHE A 118 1.65 -6.19 10.41
CA PHE A 118 0.76 -5.84 9.32
C PHE A 118 -0.29 -6.93 9.08
N ASP A 119 0.10 -8.20 9.06
CA ASP A 119 -0.81 -9.34 8.94
C ASP A 119 -1.82 -9.40 10.10
N ARG A 120 -1.36 -9.13 11.33
CA ARG A 120 -2.24 -9.06 12.51
C ARG A 120 -3.26 -7.93 12.38
N TRP A 121 -2.83 -6.79 11.88
CA TRP A 121 -3.71 -5.64 11.63
C TRP A 121 -4.71 -5.93 10.51
N ALA A 122 -4.26 -6.48 9.38
CA ALA A 122 -5.10 -6.79 8.23
C ALA A 122 -6.19 -7.82 8.55
N LYS A 123 -5.88 -8.84 9.37
CA LYS A 123 -6.88 -9.79 9.90
C LYS A 123 -8.00 -9.12 10.68
N GLY A 124 -7.75 -7.95 11.27
CA GLY A 124 -8.75 -7.14 11.95
C GLY A 124 -9.86 -6.61 11.04
N LEU A 125 -9.56 -6.41 9.75
CA LEU A 125 -10.49 -5.85 8.76
C LEU A 125 -11.63 -6.82 8.39
N GLN A 126 -11.41 -8.12 8.59
CA GLN A 126 -12.35 -9.20 8.21
C GLN A 126 -12.93 -9.95 9.43
N CYS A 127 -12.65 -9.48 10.66
CA CYS A 127 -13.06 -10.18 11.88
C CYS A 127 -14.30 -9.56 12.54
N PHE A 128 -14.91 -10.28 13.49
CA PHE A 128 -15.91 -9.70 14.37
C PHE A 128 -15.26 -8.65 15.29
N PRO A 129 -15.90 -7.48 15.49
CA PRO A 129 -15.31 -6.34 16.21
C PRO A 129 -15.39 -6.51 17.74
N ILE A 130 -14.88 -7.62 18.25
CA ILE A 130 -14.84 -7.94 19.68
C ILE A 130 -13.52 -7.43 20.27
N ASN A 131 -13.59 -6.28 20.94
CA ASN A 131 -12.44 -5.67 21.61
C ASN A 131 -12.25 -6.22 23.03
N LEU A 132 -11.92 -7.50 23.14
CA LEU A 132 -11.55 -8.17 24.38
C LEU A 132 -10.14 -8.76 24.25
N PRO A 133 -9.33 -8.77 25.33
CA PRO A 133 -7.96 -9.28 25.27
C PRO A 133 -7.86 -10.66 24.62
N GLY A 134 -7.02 -10.77 23.58
CA GLY A 134 -6.74 -12.03 22.89
C GLY A 134 -7.62 -12.30 21.66
N PHE A 135 -8.71 -11.56 21.46
CA PHE A 135 -9.50 -11.61 20.23
C PHE A 135 -8.76 -10.95 19.06
N THR A 136 -9.14 -11.32 17.83
CA THR A 136 -8.51 -10.80 16.59
C THR A 136 -8.56 -9.28 16.52
N TYR A 137 -9.68 -8.66 16.88
CA TYR A 137 -9.84 -7.21 16.80
C TYR A 137 -8.94 -6.46 17.81
N ASP A 138 -8.83 -6.95 19.05
CA ASP A 138 -7.88 -6.41 20.06
C ASP A 138 -6.42 -6.51 19.56
N LYS A 139 -6.04 -7.66 18.99
CA LYS A 139 -4.70 -7.85 18.41
C LYS A 139 -4.45 -6.90 17.23
N ALA A 140 -5.45 -6.67 16.38
CA ALA A 140 -5.35 -5.75 15.26
C ALA A 140 -5.18 -4.29 15.72
N LEU A 141 -5.89 -3.86 16.78
CA LEU A 141 -5.72 -2.53 17.37
C LEU A 141 -4.32 -2.33 17.96
N LYS A 142 -3.78 -3.35 18.64
CA LYS A 142 -2.41 -3.34 19.16
C LYS A 142 -1.37 -3.31 18.04
N ALA A 143 -1.58 -4.10 16.99
CA ALA A 143 -0.73 -4.10 15.82
C ALA A 143 -0.74 -2.76 15.10
N ARG A 144 -1.91 -2.14 14.93
CA ARG A 144 -2.03 -0.77 14.42
C ARG A 144 -1.16 0.20 15.20
N LYS A 145 -1.27 0.19 16.53
CA LYS A 145 -0.50 1.07 17.41
C LYS A 145 1.01 0.90 17.19
N TRP A 146 1.48 -0.35 17.16
CA TRP A 146 2.89 -0.65 16.91
C TRP A 146 3.35 -0.15 15.53
N ILE A 147 2.56 -0.39 14.47
CA ILE A 147 2.89 0.08 13.11
C ILE A 147 3.02 1.61 13.09
N LEU A 148 2.09 2.34 13.71
CA LEU A 148 2.15 3.80 13.76
C LEU A 148 3.33 4.33 14.57
N GLU A 149 3.75 3.62 15.62
CA GLU A 149 4.96 3.98 16.38
C GLU A 149 6.22 3.79 15.52
N MET A 150 6.31 2.67 14.82
CA MET A 150 7.42 2.38 13.89
C MET A 150 7.48 3.43 12.76
N LEU A 151 6.35 3.71 12.11
CA LEU A 151 6.25 4.76 11.09
C LEU A 151 6.62 6.14 11.64
N GLY A 152 6.30 6.43 12.90
CA GLY A 152 6.74 7.65 13.57
C GLY A 152 8.26 7.74 13.70
N GLY A 153 8.93 6.63 14.04
CA GLY A 153 10.38 6.55 14.06
C GLY A 153 11.02 6.81 12.69
N LEU A 154 10.48 6.22 11.63
CA LEU A 154 10.92 6.43 10.24
C LEU A 154 10.70 7.86 9.78
N LEU A 155 9.57 8.47 10.15
CA LEU A 155 9.26 9.86 9.84
C LEU A 155 10.30 10.80 10.44
N GLU A 156 10.62 10.62 11.72
CA GLU A 156 11.64 11.43 12.41
C GLU A 156 13.05 11.20 11.84
N GLN A 157 13.38 9.96 11.48
CA GLN A 157 14.63 9.66 10.77
C GLN A 157 14.69 10.41 9.44
N ARG A 158 13.62 10.35 8.64
CA ARG A 158 13.59 10.99 7.33
C ARG A 158 13.70 12.51 7.43
N ARG A 159 13.07 13.12 8.43
CA ARG A 159 13.23 14.57 8.70
C ARG A 159 14.69 14.95 8.93
N ARG A 160 15.43 14.15 9.71
CA ARG A 160 16.88 14.38 9.93
C ARG A 160 17.67 14.22 8.64
N GLU A 161 17.39 13.19 7.84
CA GLU A 161 18.07 12.97 6.56
C GLU A 161 17.84 14.11 5.56
N ILE A 162 16.61 14.68 5.53
CA ILE A 162 16.29 15.86 4.71
C ILE A 162 17.02 17.10 5.24
N ALA A 163 17.01 17.33 6.56
CA ALA A 163 17.68 18.48 7.17
C ALA A 163 19.21 18.45 6.96
N ASP A 164 19.80 17.25 6.98
CA ASP A 164 21.22 17.02 6.71
C ASP A 164 21.58 17.06 5.21
N GLY A 165 20.59 17.26 4.32
CA GLY A 165 20.78 17.29 2.86
C GLY A 165 21.09 15.92 2.23
N ARG A 166 20.90 14.81 2.96
CA ARG A 166 21.12 13.45 2.45
C ARG A 166 20.00 12.99 1.52
N VAL A 167 18.81 13.57 1.69
CA VAL A 167 17.65 13.41 0.81
C VAL A 167 17.29 14.78 0.25
N SER A 168 17.45 14.96 -1.06
CA SER A 168 17.07 16.19 -1.76
C SER A 168 15.90 15.95 -2.71
N ALA A 169 15.14 17.01 -2.98
CA ALA A 169 14.01 16.96 -3.90
C ALA A 169 14.49 16.55 -5.30
N GLY A 170 14.06 15.37 -5.78
CA GLY A 170 14.50 14.82 -7.06
C GLY A 170 14.28 13.31 -7.21
N GLU A 171 15.25 12.64 -7.83
CA GLU A 171 15.11 11.31 -8.45
C GLU A 171 15.02 10.12 -7.47
N ASN A 172 15.37 10.31 -6.19
CA ASN A 172 15.36 9.25 -5.17
C ASN A 172 14.39 9.52 -4.00
N MET A 173 13.36 10.34 -4.18
CA MET A 173 12.35 10.56 -3.14
C MET A 173 11.32 9.43 -3.13
N ASP A 174 11.28 8.69 -2.03
CA ASP A 174 10.12 7.85 -1.69
C ASP A 174 8.90 8.71 -1.32
N ILE A 175 7.77 8.05 -1.15
CA ILE A 175 6.49 8.71 -0.87
C ILE A 175 6.52 9.43 0.49
N LEU A 176 7.17 8.87 1.51
CA LEU A 176 7.35 9.55 2.81
C LEU A 176 8.11 10.87 2.66
N SER A 177 9.18 10.89 1.87
CA SER A 177 9.97 12.11 1.62
C SER A 177 9.12 13.18 0.93
N SER A 178 8.31 12.77 -0.04
CA SER A 178 7.38 13.67 -0.73
C SER A 178 6.31 14.22 0.22
N LEU A 179 5.69 13.38 1.07
CA LEU A 179 4.73 13.83 2.08
C LEU A 179 5.33 14.82 3.09
N LEU A 180 6.64 14.75 3.35
CA LEU A 180 7.33 15.65 4.27
C LEU A 180 7.78 16.97 3.64
N THR A 181 7.87 17.06 2.31
CA THR A 181 8.49 18.18 1.61
C THR A 181 7.56 18.94 0.67
N VAL A 182 6.48 18.29 0.20
CA VAL A 182 5.54 18.89 -0.77
C VAL A 182 4.34 19.47 -0.01
N PRO A 183 4.21 20.81 0.05
CA PRO A 183 3.06 21.46 0.67
C PRO A 183 1.79 21.31 -0.19
N ASP A 184 0.62 21.50 0.42
CA ASP A 184 -0.63 21.69 -0.33
C ASP A 184 -0.68 23.05 -1.05
N GLU A 185 -1.77 23.27 -1.79
CA GLU A 185 -2.08 24.53 -2.48
C GLU A 185 -2.13 25.75 -1.54
N LYS A 186 -2.28 25.55 -0.23
CA LYS A 186 -2.27 26.61 0.78
C LYS A 186 -0.90 26.79 1.44
N GLY A 187 0.12 26.04 0.99
CA GLY A 187 1.47 26.08 1.53
C GLY A 187 1.67 25.24 2.81
N ASN A 188 0.69 24.41 3.20
CA ASN A 188 0.76 23.64 4.44
C ASN A 188 1.27 22.22 4.19
N LEU A 189 2.15 21.77 5.08
CA LEU A 189 2.55 20.37 5.15
C LEU A 189 1.54 19.54 5.96
N PRO A 190 1.34 18.26 5.60
CA PRO A 190 0.47 17.38 6.36
C PRO A 190 0.98 17.12 7.78
N SER A 191 0.06 16.85 8.71
CA SER A 191 0.42 16.46 10.09
C SER A 191 0.97 15.03 10.17
N ASP A 192 1.73 14.72 11.20
CA ASP A 192 2.33 13.39 11.40
C ASP A 192 1.27 12.29 11.53
N SER A 193 0.16 12.58 12.22
CA SER A 193 -1.00 11.67 12.30
C SER A 193 -1.51 11.32 10.91
N TYR A 194 -1.66 12.33 10.07
CA TYR A 194 -2.16 12.19 8.72
C TYR A 194 -1.19 11.44 7.81
N ILE A 195 0.11 11.72 7.90
CA ILE A 195 1.14 10.98 7.15
C ILE A 195 1.08 9.49 7.54
N LYS A 196 1.05 9.18 8.84
CA LYS A 196 1.06 7.79 9.33
C LYS A 196 -0.19 7.01 8.93
N ASP A 197 -1.38 7.59 9.09
CA ASP A 197 -2.65 6.94 8.66
C ASP A 197 -2.67 6.72 7.14
N LYS A 198 -2.08 7.63 6.35
CA LYS A 198 -1.93 7.45 4.90
C LYS A 198 -0.94 6.36 4.52
N LEU A 199 0.23 6.32 5.14
CA LEU A 199 1.22 5.27 4.83
C LEU A 199 0.63 3.89 5.10
N LEU A 200 -0.07 3.71 6.22
CA LEU A 200 -0.77 2.47 6.53
C LEU A 200 -1.80 2.09 5.47
N LEU A 201 -2.59 3.07 5.00
CA LEU A 201 -3.55 2.84 3.92
C LEU A 201 -2.86 2.43 2.60
N ILE A 202 -1.81 3.15 2.18
CA ILE A 202 -1.16 2.87 0.89
C ILE A 202 -0.46 1.51 0.95
N LEU A 203 0.11 1.13 2.10
CA LEU A 203 0.68 -0.20 2.32
C LEU A 203 -0.33 -1.31 2.00
N ILE A 204 -1.56 -1.26 2.56
CA ILE A 204 -2.55 -2.32 2.30
C ILE A 204 -3.07 -2.33 0.87
N VAL A 205 -3.38 -1.15 0.34
CA VAL A 205 -3.96 -1.06 -1.00
C VAL A 205 -2.93 -1.49 -2.05
N GLY A 206 -1.67 -1.10 -1.89
CA GLY A 206 -0.60 -1.41 -2.83
C GLY A 206 -0.15 -2.87 -2.82
N PHE A 207 -0.17 -3.52 -1.66
CA PHE A 207 0.25 -4.92 -1.53
C PHE A 207 -0.87 -5.91 -1.88
N ASP A 208 -2.01 -5.89 -1.17
CA ASP A 208 -3.00 -6.99 -1.19
C ASP A 208 -3.68 -7.16 -2.57
N THR A 209 -3.99 -6.03 -3.22
CA THR A 209 -4.62 -6.06 -4.55
C THR A 209 -3.65 -6.49 -5.65
N SER A 210 -2.41 -5.99 -5.61
CA SER A 210 -1.36 -6.33 -6.57
C SER A 210 -0.93 -7.78 -6.44
N SER A 211 -0.76 -8.27 -5.20
CA SER A 211 -0.34 -9.64 -4.92
C SER A 211 -1.35 -10.66 -5.47
N THR A 212 -2.64 -10.41 -5.22
CA THR A 212 -3.76 -11.22 -5.70
C THR A 212 -3.83 -11.18 -7.23
N THR A 213 -3.68 -10.00 -7.82
CA THR A 213 -3.69 -9.84 -9.27
C THR A 213 -2.55 -10.62 -9.93
N LEU A 214 -1.32 -10.53 -9.41
CA LEU A 214 -0.18 -11.27 -9.92
C LEU A 214 -0.36 -12.79 -9.78
N ALA A 215 -0.89 -13.25 -8.65
CA ALA A 215 -1.18 -14.67 -8.44
C ALA A 215 -2.23 -15.18 -9.45
N LEU A 216 -3.26 -14.38 -9.72
CA LEU A 216 -4.26 -14.69 -10.74
C LEU A 216 -3.68 -14.68 -12.16
N ILE A 217 -2.79 -13.73 -12.47
CA ILE A 217 -2.07 -13.71 -13.76
C ILE A 217 -1.27 -15.01 -13.94
N ILE A 218 -0.49 -15.42 -12.93
CA ILE A 218 0.26 -16.67 -12.96
C ILE A 218 -0.68 -17.86 -13.18
N TYR A 219 -1.78 -17.91 -12.43
CA TYR A 219 -2.79 -18.97 -12.56
C TYR A 219 -3.38 -19.05 -13.97
N PHE A 220 -3.83 -17.91 -14.52
CA PHE A 220 -4.47 -17.88 -15.84
C PHE A 220 -3.48 -18.16 -16.98
N ILE A 221 -2.22 -17.71 -16.87
CA ILE A 221 -1.16 -18.06 -17.84
C ILE A 221 -0.91 -19.57 -17.79
N ALA A 222 -0.75 -20.16 -16.59
CA ALA A 222 -0.52 -21.59 -16.44
C ALA A 222 -1.67 -22.45 -16.97
N LYS A 223 -2.92 -21.96 -16.90
CA LYS A 223 -4.10 -22.63 -17.46
C LYS A 223 -4.26 -22.45 -18.97
N ASN A 224 -3.53 -21.54 -19.60
CA ASN A 224 -3.67 -21.21 -21.02
C ASN A 224 -2.30 -21.19 -21.73
N PRO A 225 -1.73 -22.37 -22.09
CA PRO A 225 -0.38 -22.46 -22.66
C PRO A 225 -0.14 -21.60 -23.91
N HIS A 226 -1.15 -21.42 -24.76
CA HIS A 226 -1.06 -20.54 -25.92
C HIS A 226 -0.78 -19.07 -25.56
N VAL A 227 -1.28 -18.59 -24.42
CA VAL A 227 -0.98 -17.23 -23.91
C VAL A 227 0.49 -17.16 -23.47
N TYR A 228 0.97 -18.19 -22.77
CA TYR A 228 2.38 -18.27 -22.37
C TYR A 228 3.33 -18.23 -23.57
N GLU A 229 3.06 -19.03 -24.60
CA GLU A 229 3.86 -19.06 -25.83
C GLU A 229 3.91 -17.68 -26.52
N GLN A 230 2.79 -16.98 -26.60
CA GLN A 230 2.73 -15.63 -27.17
C GLN A 230 3.51 -14.60 -26.35
N LEU A 231 3.40 -14.66 -25.02
CA LEU A 231 4.13 -13.76 -24.12
C LEU A 231 5.65 -13.94 -24.29
N VAL A 232 6.13 -15.19 -24.31
CA VAL A 232 7.56 -15.50 -24.48
C VAL A 232 8.08 -15.02 -25.84
N GLN A 233 7.31 -15.20 -26.92
CA GLN A 233 7.67 -14.71 -28.26
C GLN A 233 7.71 -13.18 -28.33
N GLY A 234 6.75 -12.49 -27.70
CA GLY A 234 6.65 -11.03 -27.69
C GLY A 234 7.76 -10.33 -26.91
N THR A 235 8.40 -11.00 -25.94
CA THR A 235 9.57 -10.49 -25.22
C THR A 235 10.92 -10.68 -25.93
N ASN A 236 10.96 -11.39 -27.06
CA ASN A 236 12.18 -11.62 -27.85
C ASN A 236 12.38 -10.59 -29.00
N VAL A 237 11.72 -9.43 -28.93
CA VAL A 237 11.84 -8.30 -29.86
C VAL A 237 12.57 -7.15 -29.16
#